data_AF-A0A9E5FK72-F1
#
_entry.id   AF-A0A9E5FK72-F1
#
_cell.length_a   1.000
_cell.length_b   1.000
_cell.length_c   1.000
_cell.angle_alpha   90.00
_cell.angle_beta   90.00
_cell.angle_gamma   90.00
#
_symmetry.space_group_name_H-M   'P 1'
#
loop_
_entity.id
_entity.type
_entity.pdbx_description
1 polymer ?
#
loop_
_entity_poly.entity_id
_entity_poly.type
_entity_poly.pdbx_seq_one_letter_code
_entity_poly.pdbx_strand_id
1 'polypeptide(L)'
;MNGYGQQKLIIHVYERTEHVCFRKTTIDSTLNDPDIAYDLDTAHTRYEIDLGKLTSSYYVNDELLSVLPITLFKPSENLLKISIMEEGFDYGLLVQTDPFHENVTWFWFLDHQTTVKKISKFYIEKPS
;
A
#
# COMPACT_ATOMS: atom_id res chain seq x y z
N MET A 1 -4.03 2.96 28.02
CA MET A 1 -3.98 1.67 27.30
C MET A 1 -4.63 1.91 25.95
N ASN A 2 -3.87 1.70 24.88
CA ASN A 2 -4.15 2.22 23.54
C ASN A 2 -5.33 1.50 22.88
N GLY A 3 -6.36 2.26 22.52
CA GLY A 3 -7.62 1.78 21.94
C GLY A 3 -7.51 1.52 20.44
N TYR A 4 -6.89 0.40 20.06
CA TYR A 4 -6.99 -0.18 18.70
C TYR A 4 -8.01 -1.33 18.64
N GLY A 5 -9.09 -1.25 19.42
CA GLY A 5 -10.20 -2.20 19.32
C GLY A 5 -10.89 -2.06 17.96
N GLN A 6 -10.91 -3.14 17.17
CA GLN A 6 -11.68 -3.31 15.92
C GLN A 6 -11.48 -2.24 14.83
N GLN A 7 -10.32 -1.58 14.75
CA GLN A 7 -10.04 -0.69 13.62
C GLN A 7 -9.58 -1.48 12.40
N LYS A 8 -10.44 -1.52 11.38
CA LYS A 8 -10.10 -1.98 10.03
C LYS A 8 -9.92 -0.78 9.12
N LEU A 9 -8.89 -0.82 8.29
CA LEU A 9 -8.71 0.07 7.15
C LEU A 9 -8.91 -0.76 5.90
N ILE A 10 -9.93 -0.43 5.10
CA ILE A 10 -10.23 -1.14 3.85
C ILE A 10 -9.95 -0.20 2.69
N ILE A 11 -9.13 -0.65 1.75
CA ILE A 11 -8.71 0.14 0.59
C ILE A 11 -9.11 -0.60 -0.68
N HIS A 12 -10.01 0.00 -1.45
CA HIS A 12 -10.39 -0.45 -2.77
C HIS A 12 -9.57 0.29 -3.80
N VAL A 13 -8.86 -0.43 -4.66
CA VAL A 13 -8.03 0.12 -5.73
C VAL A 13 -8.63 -0.24 -7.08
N TYR A 14 -8.83 0.75 -7.93
CA TYR A 14 -9.48 0.60 -9.24
C TYR A 14 -8.57 0.96 -10.41
N GLU A 15 -7.63 1.90 -10.21
CA GLU A 15 -6.70 2.31 -11.25
C GLU A 15 -5.32 2.57 -10.65
N ARG A 16 -4.28 2.02 -11.29
CA ARG A 16 -2.89 2.14 -10.84
C ARG A 16 -1.90 2.08 -12.00
N THR A 17 -0.73 2.66 -11.79
CA THR A 17 0.39 2.58 -12.72
C THR A 17 1.63 2.13 -11.95
N GLU A 18 2.37 1.16 -12.49
CA GLU A 18 3.61 0.68 -11.89
C GLU A 18 4.81 1.45 -12.46
N HIS A 19 5.70 1.87 -11.58
CA HIS A 19 6.92 2.60 -11.87
C HIS A 19 8.10 1.86 -11.24
N VAL A 20 9.15 1.63 -12.02
CA VAL A 20 10.30 0.81 -11.63
C VAL A 20 11.60 1.58 -11.88
N CYS A 21 12.48 1.57 -10.88
CA CYS A 21 13.89 1.89 -11.03
C CYS A 21 14.73 0.62 -10.81
N PHE A 22 15.66 0.33 -11.71
CA PHE A 22 16.67 -0.74 -11.61
C PHE A 22 17.87 -0.34 -10.75
N ARG A 23 17.56 0.32 -9.64
CA ARG A 23 18.48 0.69 -8.57
C ARG A 23 17.66 0.85 -7.30
N LYS A 24 18.23 0.47 -6.17
CA LYS A 24 17.60 0.73 -4.88
C LYS A 24 17.62 2.23 -4.60
N THR A 25 16.46 2.87 -4.70
CA THR A 25 16.25 4.32 -4.52
C THR A 25 14.96 4.59 -3.71
N THR A 26 14.66 5.85 -3.45
CA THR A 26 13.47 6.28 -2.70
C THR A 26 12.19 6.17 -3.52
N ILE A 27 11.05 6.12 -2.83
CA ILE A 27 9.72 6.14 -3.45
C ILE A 27 9.56 7.39 -4.32
N ASP A 28 9.89 8.57 -3.78
CA ASP A 28 9.77 9.84 -4.50
C ASP A 28 10.66 9.90 -5.74
N SER A 29 11.88 9.37 -5.67
CA SER A 29 12.75 9.29 -6.85
C SER A 29 12.15 8.40 -7.93
N THR A 30 11.55 7.27 -7.55
CA THR A 30 10.93 6.32 -8.48
C THR A 30 9.69 6.91 -9.15
N LEU A 31 8.90 7.71 -8.42
CA LEU A 31 7.72 8.38 -8.97
C LEU A 31 8.07 9.53 -9.92
N ASN A 32 9.18 10.23 -9.69
CA ASN A 32 9.59 11.38 -10.51
C ASN A 32 10.39 10.99 -11.76
N ASP A 33 11.24 9.97 -11.67
CA ASP A 33 12.16 9.57 -12.75
C ASP A 33 12.36 8.03 -12.79
N PRO A 34 11.32 7.26 -13.17
CA PRO A 34 11.42 5.82 -13.29
C PRO A 34 12.23 5.41 -14.52
N ASP A 35 12.92 4.27 -14.42
CA ASP A 35 13.55 3.65 -15.60
C ASP A 35 12.49 3.03 -16.52
N ILE A 36 11.41 2.49 -15.94
CA ILE A 36 10.24 1.96 -16.66
C ILE A 36 8.95 2.41 -15.96
N ALA A 37 7.97 2.86 -16.77
CA ALA A 37 6.58 2.98 -16.37
C ALA A 37 5.73 2.00 -17.19
N TYR A 38 4.94 1.18 -16.51
CA TYR A 38 4.00 0.25 -17.15
C TYR A 38 2.69 0.95 -17.50
N ASP A 39 1.87 0.28 -18.32
CA ASP A 39 0.55 0.75 -18.68
C ASP A 39 -0.39 0.82 -17.46
N LEU A 40 -1.48 1.58 -17.61
CA LEU A 40 -2.53 1.69 -16.62
C LEU A 40 -3.21 0.32 -16.40
N ASP A 41 -3.17 -0.16 -15.16
CA ASP A 41 -3.90 -1.34 -14.71
C ASP A 41 -5.21 -0.92 -14.04
N THR A 42 -6.32 -1.53 -14.47
CA THR A 42 -7.68 -1.24 -14.02
C THR A 42 -8.34 -2.39 -13.27
N ALA A 43 -7.59 -3.46 -12.96
CA ALA A 43 -8.09 -4.57 -12.17
C ALA A 43 -8.48 -4.10 -10.76
N HIS A 44 -9.69 -4.46 -10.32
CA HIS A 44 -10.13 -4.16 -8.97
C HIS A 44 -9.38 -5.03 -7.97
N THR A 45 -8.71 -4.37 -7.03
CA THR A 45 -8.06 -5.06 -5.91
C THR A 45 -8.48 -4.42 -4.60
N ARG A 46 -8.60 -5.22 -3.55
CA ARG A 46 -9.01 -4.75 -2.21
C ARG A 46 -7.98 -5.22 -1.18
N TYR A 47 -7.64 -4.32 -0.27
CA TYR A 47 -6.80 -4.61 0.89
C TYR A 47 -7.61 -4.36 2.15
N GLU A 48 -7.74 -5.37 3.01
CA GLU A 48 -8.33 -5.22 4.34
C GLU A 48 -7.22 -5.30 5.38
N ILE A 49 -6.89 -4.17 5.98
CA ILE A 49 -5.87 -4.04 7.00
C ILE A 49 -6.55 -4.05 8.37
N ASP A 50 -6.42 -5.15 9.10
CA ASP A 50 -6.88 -5.28 10.48
C ASP A 50 -5.78 -4.77 11.42
N LEU A 51 -5.95 -3.54 11.93
CA LEU A 51 -4.95 -2.90 12.81
C LEU A 51 -4.94 -3.52 14.21
N GLY A 52 -6.03 -4.17 14.62
CA GLY A 52 -6.13 -4.86 15.90
C GLY A 52 -5.45 -6.22 15.89
N LYS A 53 -5.56 -6.95 14.76
CA LYS A 53 -4.92 -8.26 14.57
C LYS A 53 -3.55 -8.19 13.91
N LEU A 54 -3.18 -7.03 13.37
CA LEU A 54 -1.95 -6.82 12.61
C LEU A 54 -1.85 -7.76 11.41
N THR A 55 -2.89 -7.78 10.58
CA THR A 55 -2.95 -8.58 9.35
C THR A 55 -3.45 -7.77 8.17
N SER A 56 -2.98 -8.12 6.97
CA SER A 56 -3.47 -7.61 5.68
C SER A 56 -4.05 -8.77 4.87
N SER A 57 -5.33 -8.66 4.51
CA SER A 57 -5.96 -9.57 3.54
C SER A 57 -5.97 -8.90 2.16
N TYR A 58 -5.49 -9.62 1.15
CA TYR A 58 -5.43 -9.14 -0.24
C TYR A 58 -6.43 -9.86 -1.12
N TYR A 59 -7.23 -9.10 -1.85
CA TYR A 59 -8.26 -9.60 -2.76
C TYR A 59 -8.05 -9.04 -4.17
N VAL A 60 -8.39 -9.85 -5.18
CA VAL A 60 -8.47 -9.44 -6.59
C VAL A 60 -9.84 -9.85 -7.12
N ASN A 61 -10.60 -8.91 -7.67
CA ASN A 61 -11.98 -9.14 -8.12
C ASN A 61 -12.83 -9.86 -7.05
N ASP A 62 -12.73 -9.40 -5.80
CA ASP A 62 -13.38 -9.95 -4.60
C ASP A 62 -12.96 -11.37 -4.16
N GLU A 63 -12.05 -12.03 -4.87
CA GLU A 63 -11.46 -13.31 -4.45
C GLU A 63 -10.29 -13.08 -3.49
N LEU A 64 -10.32 -13.72 -2.31
CA LEU A 64 -9.24 -13.66 -1.33
C LEU A 64 -8.03 -14.46 -1.84
N LEU A 65 -6.89 -13.78 -2.03
CA LEU A 65 -5.66 -14.41 -2.50
C LEU A 65 -4.67 -14.72 -1.37
N SER A 66 -4.55 -13.82 -0.39
CA SER A 66 -3.60 -14.01 0.71
C SER A 66 -4.01 -13.26 1.97
N VAL A 67 -3.51 -13.75 3.11
CA VAL A 67 -3.58 -13.08 4.41
C VAL A 67 -2.19 -13.11 5.01
N LEU A 68 -1.59 -11.95 5.23
CA LEU A 68 -0.22 -11.82 5.68
C LEU A 68 -0.13 -10.94 6.95
N PRO A 69 0.82 -11.23 7.85
CA PRO A 69 1.09 -10.36 8.99
C PRO A 69 1.60 -8.99 8.53
N ILE A 70 1.39 -7.96 9.34
CA ILE A 70 1.91 -6.61 9.06
C ILE A 70 2.66 -6.04 10.24
N THR A 71 3.51 -5.05 9.94
CA THR A 71 4.00 -4.10 10.94
C THR A 71 3.56 -2.69 10.56
N LEU A 72 3.32 -1.86 11.58
CA LEU A 72 2.85 -0.50 11.42
C LEU A 72 3.91 0.47 11.90
N PHE A 73 4.13 1.53 11.13
CA PHE A 73 4.93 2.66 11.52
C PHE A 73 4.18 3.94 11.16
N LYS A 74 4.14 4.91 12.08
CA LYS A 74 3.45 6.19 11.87
C LYS A 74 4.49 7.32 11.80
N PRO A 75 5.03 7.64 10.60
CA PRO A 75 6.02 8.70 10.46
C PRO A 75 5.51 10.09 10.88
N SER A 76 4.22 10.36 10.69
CA SER A 76 3.57 11.63 11.03
C SER A 76 2.09 11.42 11.34
N GLU A 77 1.39 12.47 11.77
CA GLU A 77 -0.02 12.39 12.18
C GLU A 77 -0.95 11.78 11.11
N ASN A 78 -0.72 12.11 9.84
CA ASN A 78 -1.58 11.70 8.73
C ASN A 78 -0.95 10.62 7.85
N LEU A 79 0.30 10.23 8.11
CA LEU A 79 1.00 9.23 7.30
C LEU A 79 1.12 7.91 8.08
N LEU A 80 0.60 6.84 7.50
CA LEU A 80 0.73 5.48 8.00
C LEU A 80 1.52 4.63 7.00
N LYS A 81 2.65 4.08 7.44
CA LYS A 81 3.40 3.06 6.72
C LYS A 81 3.00 1.68 7.24
N ILE A 82 2.56 0.81 6.34
CA ILE A 82 2.17 -0.57 6.61
C ILE A 82 3.14 -1.47 5.85
N SER A 83 4.00 -2.19 6.56
CA SER A 83 4.89 -3.18 5.92
C SER A 83 4.22 -4.55 5.99
N ILE A 84 4.11 -5.23 4.84
CA ILE A 84 3.55 -6.57 4.77
C ILE A 84 4.69 -7.56 4.97
N MET A 85 4.53 -8.47 5.92
CA MET A 85 5.57 -9.38 6.36
C MET A 85 5.50 -10.67 5.55
N GLU A 86 6.33 -10.74 4.52
CA GLU A 86 6.53 -11.94 3.69
C GLU A 86 8.03 -12.23 3.58
N GLU A 87 8.41 -13.49 3.77
CA GLU A 87 9.82 -13.87 3.79
C GLU A 87 10.49 -13.55 2.45
N GLY A 88 11.57 -12.78 2.48
CA GLY A 88 12.33 -12.39 1.29
C GLY A 88 11.80 -11.16 0.54
N PHE A 89 10.74 -10.51 1.03
CA PHE A 89 10.17 -9.32 0.39
C PHE A 89 10.14 -8.11 1.35
N ASP A 90 10.59 -6.95 0.89
CA ASP A 90 10.44 -5.67 1.59
C ASP A 90 9.42 -4.81 0.84
N TYR A 91 8.15 -4.96 1.19
CA TYR A 91 7.06 -4.25 0.51
C TYR A 91 5.96 -3.84 1.47
N GLY A 92 5.14 -2.91 1.00
CA GLY A 92 4.06 -2.41 1.82
C GLY A 92 3.30 -1.27 1.17
N LEU A 93 2.53 -0.60 2.02
CA LEU A 93 1.68 0.52 1.67
C LEU A 93 2.12 1.75 2.45
N LEU A 94 2.05 2.89 1.79
CA LEU A 94 2.09 4.20 2.41
C LEU A 94 0.71 4.84 2.22
N VAL A 95 0.01 5.07 3.33
CA VAL A 95 -1.35 5.61 3.36
C VAL A 95 -1.30 7.01 3.96
N GLN A 96 -1.61 8.02 3.17
CA GLN A 96 -1.88 9.38 3.63
C GLN A 96 -3.38 9.48 3.92
N THR A 97 -3.73 9.73 5.17
CA THR A 97 -5.12 9.80 5.67
C THR A 97 -5.58 11.23 5.92
N ASP A 98 -4.90 12.24 5.34
CA ASP A 98 -5.39 13.62 5.34
C ASP A 98 -6.75 13.66 4.62
N PRO A 99 -7.84 14.09 5.27
CA PRO A 99 -9.17 14.14 4.66
C PRO A 99 -9.26 15.00 3.38
N PHE A 100 -8.31 15.92 3.17
CA PHE A 100 -8.27 16.79 2.00
C PHE A 100 -7.34 16.25 0.89
N HIS A 101 -6.42 15.35 1.23
CA HIS A 101 -5.39 14.85 0.32
C HIS A 101 -5.07 13.37 0.60
N GLU A 102 -6.09 12.53 0.61
CA GLU A 102 -5.90 11.08 0.75
C GLU A 102 -5.02 10.58 -0.40
N ASN A 103 -4.05 9.72 -0.08
CA ASN A 103 -3.19 9.09 -1.06
C ASN A 103 -2.82 7.70 -0.58
N VAL A 104 -2.75 6.74 -1.51
CA VAL A 104 -2.20 5.43 -1.21
C VAL A 104 -1.14 5.08 -2.25
N THR A 105 0.01 4.66 -1.78
CA THR A 105 1.15 4.26 -2.60
C THR A 105 1.62 2.88 -2.17
N TRP A 106 1.77 1.95 -3.12
CA TRP A 106 2.41 0.67 -2.86
C TRP A 106 3.87 0.77 -3.22
N PHE A 107 4.73 0.15 -2.41
CA PHE A 107 6.15 0.10 -2.67
C PHE A 107 6.68 -1.31 -2.46
N TRP A 108 7.74 -1.64 -3.18
CA TRP A 108 8.52 -2.86 -3.02
C TRP A 108 9.99 -2.56 -3.29
N PHE A 109 10.86 -2.91 -2.35
CA PHE A 109 12.30 -2.85 -2.46
C PHE A 109 12.89 -4.24 -2.65
N LEU A 110 13.76 -4.35 -3.64
CA LEU A 110 14.71 -5.45 -3.83
C LEU A 110 16.13 -4.86 -3.79
N ASP A 111 17.15 -5.72 -3.73
CA ASP A 111 18.54 -5.26 -3.63
C ASP A 111 18.99 -4.36 -4.79
N HIS A 112 18.40 -4.56 -5.97
CA HIS A 112 18.75 -3.86 -7.21
C HIS A 112 17.55 -3.15 -7.86
N GLN A 113 16.43 -3.04 -7.16
CA GLN A 113 15.21 -2.50 -7.74
C GLN A 113 14.34 -1.82 -6.68
N THR A 114 13.78 -0.67 -7.04
CA THR A 114 12.64 -0.07 -6.32
C THR A 114 11.45 -0.03 -7.26
N THR A 115 10.33 -0.59 -6.82
CA THR A 115 9.05 -0.55 -7.53
C THR A 115 8.05 0.24 -6.71
N VAL A 116 7.33 1.14 -7.37
CA VAL A 116 6.25 1.93 -6.77
C VAL A 116 5.02 1.83 -7.65
N LYS A 117 3.86 1.52 -7.06
CA LYS A 117 2.58 1.66 -7.75
C LYS A 117 1.92 2.95 -7.33
N LYS A 118 1.78 3.87 -8.29
CA LYS A 118 1.00 5.10 -8.14
C LYS A 118 -0.47 4.75 -8.33
N ILE A 119 -1.28 4.98 -7.30
CA ILE A 119 -2.71 4.68 -7.35
C ILE A 119 -3.47 5.95 -7.70
N SER A 120 -4.10 5.96 -8.86
CA SER A 120 -4.83 7.12 -9.38
C SER A 120 -6.30 7.11 -8.99
N LYS A 121 -6.88 5.93 -8.73
CA LYS A 121 -8.28 5.79 -8.33
C LYS A 121 -8.45 4.72 -7.26
N PHE A 122 -8.92 5.14 -6.10
CA PHE A 122 -9.16 4.28 -4.96
C PHE A 122 -10.29 4.82 -4.09
N TYR A 123 -10.75 4.01 -3.14
CA TYR A 123 -11.70 4.38 -2.10
C TYR A 123 -11.25 3.76 -0.78
N ILE A 124 -11.20 4.58 0.28
CA ILE A 124 -10.95 4.13 1.64
C ILE A 124 -12.30 4.00 2.35
N GLU A 125 -12.67 2.78 2.73
CA GLU A 125 -13.88 2.53 3.52
C GLU A 125 -13.65 3.03 4.95
N LYS A 126 -14.49 3.97 5.40
CA LYS A 126 -14.43 4.50 6.75
C LYS A 126 -15.29 3.59 7.64
N PRO A 127 -14.79 3.18 8.83
CA PRO A 127 -15.58 2.38 9.75
C PRO A 127 -16.89 3.14 10.08
N SER A 128 -18.01 2.44 9.90
CA SER A 128 -19.37 2.90 10.23
C SER A 128 -19.66 2.84 11.73
#